data_AF-A0A397GBY0-F1
#
_entry.id   AF-A0A397GBY0-F1
#
_cell.length_a   1.000
_cell.length_b   1.000
_cell.length_c   1.000
_cell.angle_alpha   90.00
_cell.angle_beta   90.00
_cell.angle_gamma   90.00
#
_symmetry.space_group_name_H-M   'P 1'
#
loop_
_entity.id
_entity.type
_entity.pdbx_description
1 polymer ?
#
loop_
_entity_poly.entity_id
_entity_poly.type
_entity_poly.pdbx_seq_one_letter_code
_entity_poly.pdbx_strand_id
1 'polypeptide(L)'
;MIDPASHKTTPGDDESQLQDPVSLSDEDIWKAFRHHSPGVVTFPSVLAQIPIQRTLNPTVPEPPDGRFRFEYAEHTWLGNAIPLRWHDGTTKLAKEILISLPNGLRITYGTINALAGDFYAMSDPICEGPSLMQRQDRFRRSFDFLASDPKTPAEAQELMHLLQLEIDRVNEALRQGKSVPEAYYSLGDMTAEFLTIMSKYRPIGSGKPDYLRLAKSNLDHFGEGARMAYDAGHSLALEVAAKGTPQALELGYAMNAFADHFLEDQFAAGHLRTPRKALSGIGVSDLCSKYMHDEDNAIGLQVSNPHGETWTAYGDKKLLTGDDAENQKRCHQALMASADEVYDAWTSRKPTPIGLFKAWNHAPTLQSAQAKQEHEPLFNPKAQVRTPFEDRRSTNYTSVFNWVGLYMKFRESPVFKEPIRL
;
A
#
# COMPACT_ATOMS: atom_id res chain seq x y z
N MET A 1 -66.30 11.23 -39.93
CA MET A 1 -66.54 11.63 -38.53
C MET A 1 -65.90 10.55 -37.68
N ILE A 2 -64.79 10.70 -36.96
CA ILE A 2 -64.10 11.85 -36.39
C ILE A 2 -62.57 11.57 -36.42
N ASP A 3 -61.84 12.67 -36.56
CA ASP A 3 -60.39 12.95 -36.54
C ASP A 3 -59.56 12.28 -35.41
N PRO A 4 -58.32 11.80 -35.66
CA PRO A 4 -57.30 11.65 -34.63
C PRO A 4 -56.35 12.86 -34.64
N ALA A 5 -56.47 13.66 -33.58
CA ALA A 5 -55.68 14.86 -33.35
C ALA A 5 -54.16 14.58 -33.33
N SER A 6 -53.46 15.45 -34.07
CA SER A 6 -52.03 15.63 -34.12
C SER A 6 -51.43 16.08 -32.78
N HIS A 7 -50.36 15.42 -32.32
CA HIS A 7 -49.30 16.11 -31.58
C HIS A 7 -47.95 15.89 -32.26
N LYS A 8 -47.36 17.02 -32.61
CA LYS A 8 -46.06 17.22 -33.24
C LYS A 8 -44.94 16.79 -32.30
N THR A 9 -44.06 15.91 -32.75
CA THR A 9 -42.71 15.79 -32.20
C THR A 9 -41.75 16.52 -33.14
N THR A 10 -41.27 17.68 -32.73
CA THR A 10 -40.12 18.35 -33.35
C THR A 10 -38.81 17.74 -32.83
N PRO A 11 -37.77 17.65 -33.68
CA PRO A 11 -36.47 17.09 -33.36
C PRO A 11 -35.62 18.13 -32.63
N GLY A 12 -34.81 17.67 -31.68
CA GLY A 12 -33.92 18.49 -30.87
C GLY A 12 -32.94 17.60 -30.16
N ASP A 13 -32.02 17.04 -30.93
CA ASP A 13 -30.77 16.47 -30.45
C ASP A 13 -29.99 17.57 -29.73
N ASP A 14 -29.71 17.35 -28.44
CA ASP A 14 -28.59 17.99 -27.77
C ASP A 14 -27.98 16.97 -26.79
N GLU A 15 -27.50 15.86 -27.37
CA GLU A 15 -26.38 15.14 -26.79
C GLU A 15 -25.20 16.11 -26.81
N SER A 16 -24.99 16.82 -25.69
CA SER A 16 -23.73 17.52 -25.46
C SER A 16 -22.64 16.45 -25.41
N GLN A 17 -22.07 16.16 -26.58
CA GLN A 17 -20.84 15.41 -26.71
C GLN A 17 -19.81 16.11 -25.82
N LEU A 18 -19.47 15.47 -24.71
CA LEU A 18 -18.25 15.74 -23.97
C LEU A 18 -17.12 15.57 -24.98
N GLN A 19 -16.65 16.68 -25.55
CA GLN A 19 -15.37 16.69 -26.26
C GLN A 19 -14.32 16.25 -25.26
N ASP A 20 -13.74 15.07 -25.48
CA ASP A 20 -12.59 14.57 -24.72
C ASP A 20 -11.50 15.64 -24.67
N PRO A 21 -11.18 16.22 -23.49
CA PRO A 21 -10.03 17.07 -23.38
C PRO A 21 -8.81 16.15 -23.24
N VAL A 22 -8.13 15.93 -24.36
CA VAL A 22 -6.77 15.41 -24.53
C VAL A 22 -6.35 14.43 -23.42
N SER A 23 -6.57 13.13 -23.64
CA SER A 23 -5.86 12.11 -22.88
C SER A 23 -4.36 12.29 -23.13
N LEU A 24 -3.61 12.62 -22.08
CA LEU A 24 -2.16 12.55 -22.14
C LEU A 24 -1.80 11.08 -22.38
N SER A 25 -1.01 10.80 -23.42
CA SER A 25 -0.54 9.46 -23.67
C SER A 25 0.33 8.97 -22.51
N ASP A 26 0.49 7.65 -22.33
CA ASP A 26 1.47 7.12 -21.37
C ASP A 26 2.85 7.77 -21.59
N GLU A 27 3.20 8.11 -22.83
CA GLU A 27 4.43 8.82 -23.18
C GLU A 27 4.50 10.26 -22.65
N ASP A 28 3.38 10.98 -22.59
CA ASP A 28 3.31 12.34 -22.04
C ASP A 28 3.41 12.34 -20.51
N ILE A 29 2.83 11.33 -19.86
CA ILE A 29 3.08 11.03 -18.45
C ILE A 29 4.58 10.72 -18.24
N TRP A 30 5.17 9.87 -19.08
CA TRP A 30 6.60 9.56 -19.08
C TRP A 30 7.51 10.78 -19.33
N LYS A 31 7.07 11.78 -20.10
CA LYS A 31 7.83 13.04 -20.34
C LYS A 31 7.76 13.98 -19.14
N ALA A 32 6.62 14.06 -18.45
CA ALA A 32 6.50 14.81 -17.20
C ALA A 32 7.45 14.27 -16.10
N PHE A 33 7.64 12.94 -16.05
CA PHE A 33 8.62 12.30 -15.17
C PHE A 33 10.09 12.54 -15.61
N ARG A 34 10.40 12.52 -16.91
CA ARG A 34 11.78 12.67 -17.43
C ARG A 34 12.34 14.09 -17.37
N HIS A 35 11.51 15.12 -17.41
CA HIS A 35 11.99 16.52 -17.42
C HIS A 35 12.57 17.01 -16.07
N HIS A 36 12.64 16.16 -15.05
CA HIS A 36 13.21 16.48 -13.73
C HIS A 36 14.55 15.79 -13.42
N SER A 37 15.17 15.09 -14.39
CA SER A 37 16.53 14.55 -14.22
C SER A 37 17.46 15.05 -15.32
N PRO A 38 18.27 16.10 -15.08
CA PRO A 38 19.39 16.39 -15.97
C PRO A 38 20.51 15.40 -15.69
N GLY A 39 20.78 14.52 -16.65
CA GLY A 39 22.04 13.79 -16.72
C GLY A 39 21.88 12.29 -16.92
N VAL A 40 22.26 11.86 -18.12
CA VAL A 40 22.74 10.48 -18.34
C VAL A 40 24.00 10.32 -17.49
N VAL A 41 23.89 9.67 -16.33
CA VAL A 41 25.05 9.25 -15.56
C VAL A 41 25.43 7.85 -16.06
N THR A 42 26.50 7.78 -16.84
CA THR A 42 27.24 6.53 -17.00
C THR A 42 27.89 6.21 -15.66
N PHE A 43 27.58 5.04 -15.08
CA PHE A 43 28.20 4.56 -13.85
C PHE A 43 29.55 3.91 -14.16
N PRO A 44 30.68 4.38 -13.59
CA PRO A 44 31.75 3.50 -13.15
C PRO A 44 31.49 3.09 -11.69
N SER A 45 31.72 1.81 -11.42
CA SER A 45 31.68 1.13 -10.13
C SER A 45 32.01 2.00 -8.90
N VAL A 46 31.00 2.31 -8.09
CA VAL A 46 31.18 2.82 -6.71
C VAL A 46 30.42 1.90 -5.75
N LEU A 47 30.95 0.69 -5.56
CA LEU A 47 30.61 -0.17 -4.42
C LEU A 47 31.80 -0.35 -3.47
N ALA A 48 32.83 0.49 -3.59
CA ALA A 48 33.97 0.47 -2.69
C ALA A 48 34.19 1.86 -2.09
N GLN A 49 34.09 1.91 -0.76
CA GLN A 49 34.54 2.97 0.15
C GLN A 49 33.56 4.14 0.39
N ILE A 50 32.75 4.03 1.44
CA ILE A 50 32.15 5.18 2.11
C ILE A 50 32.86 5.39 3.46
N PRO A 51 33.66 6.46 3.63
CA PRO A 51 33.95 7.02 4.93
C PRO A 51 32.91 8.10 5.27
N ILE A 52 32.14 7.88 6.33
CA ILE A 52 31.18 8.84 6.87
C ILE A 52 31.94 9.97 7.58
N GLN A 53 31.82 11.21 7.09
CA GLN A 53 32.02 12.39 7.92
C GLN A 53 30.87 13.40 7.74
N ARG A 54 30.13 13.60 8.85
CA ARG A 54 29.08 14.58 9.06
C ARG A 54 29.65 15.99 9.07
N THR A 55 28.95 16.91 8.43
CA THR A 55 28.68 18.23 9.02
C THR A 55 27.18 18.52 8.91
N LEU A 56 26.58 18.82 10.06
CA LEU A 56 25.18 19.22 10.22
C LEU A 56 25.03 20.70 9.87
N ASN A 57 23.99 21.05 9.11
CA ASN A 57 23.39 22.38 9.14
C ASN A 57 21.86 22.24 9.24
N PRO A 58 21.19 23.08 10.05
CA PRO A 58 19.75 23.00 10.30
C PRO A 58 18.99 23.86 9.30
N THR A 59 17.92 23.26 8.75
CA THR A 59 16.68 23.77 8.12
C THR A 59 16.43 22.95 6.86
N VAL A 60 15.61 21.91 6.97
CA VAL A 60 15.09 21.22 5.78
C VAL A 60 13.59 21.50 5.73
N PRO A 61 13.13 22.39 4.85
CA PRO A 61 11.73 22.40 4.43
C PRO A 61 11.45 21.17 3.55
N GLU A 62 10.31 20.53 3.77
CA GLU A 62 9.88 19.37 3.00
C GLU A 62 9.50 19.69 1.53
N PRO A 63 9.71 18.75 0.57
CA PRO A 63 9.20 18.92 -0.78
C PRO A 63 7.68 18.62 -0.86
N PRO A 64 6.88 19.45 -1.56
CA PRO A 64 5.45 19.26 -1.77
C PRO A 64 5.15 18.82 -3.22
N ASP A 65 5.43 17.56 -3.58
CA ASP A 65 5.40 17.16 -4.99
C ASP A 65 4.76 15.80 -5.30
N GLY A 66 3.98 15.23 -4.39
CA GLY A 66 3.18 14.03 -4.68
C GLY A 66 4.03 12.77 -4.96
N ARG A 67 5.29 12.77 -4.55
CA ARG A 67 6.21 11.63 -4.71
C ARG A 67 5.90 10.51 -3.73
N PHE A 68 6.11 9.26 -4.15
CA PHE A 68 5.95 8.07 -3.32
C PHE A 68 7.03 8.07 -2.22
N ARG A 69 6.64 7.83 -0.96
CA ARG A 69 7.53 7.78 0.22
C ARG A 69 7.27 6.48 0.97
N PHE A 70 8.30 5.89 1.56
CA PHE A 70 8.35 4.46 1.90
C PHE A 70 7.78 4.06 3.25
N GLU A 71 7.15 2.88 3.27
CA GLU A 71 6.59 2.20 4.46
C GLU A 71 7.23 0.82 4.71
N TYR A 72 8.28 0.49 3.95
CA TYR A 72 8.98 -0.80 4.02
C TYR A 72 9.50 -1.09 5.42
N ALA A 73 9.99 -0.06 6.13
CA ALA A 73 10.47 -0.19 7.50
C ALA A 73 9.32 -0.53 8.48
N GLU A 74 8.11 0.00 8.28
CA GLU A 74 6.95 -0.26 9.15
C GLU A 74 6.46 -1.70 8.97
N HIS A 75 6.25 -2.14 7.73
CA HIS A 75 5.90 -3.53 7.40
C HIS A 75 6.97 -4.53 7.90
N THR A 76 8.24 -4.22 7.65
CA THR A 76 9.35 -5.06 8.12
C THR A 76 9.35 -5.14 9.64
N TRP A 77 9.11 -4.04 10.34
CA TRP A 77 9.10 -3.99 11.80
C TRP A 77 7.94 -4.81 12.38
N LEU A 78 6.72 -4.62 11.86
CA LEU A 78 5.51 -5.32 12.31
C LEU A 78 5.62 -6.84 12.13
N GLY A 79 5.89 -7.29 10.90
CA GLY A 79 6.00 -8.70 10.58
C GLY A 79 7.16 -9.39 11.29
N ASN A 80 8.22 -8.67 11.67
CA ASN A 80 9.35 -9.23 12.42
C ASN A 80 9.14 -9.25 13.94
N ALA A 81 8.17 -8.51 14.44
CA ALA A 81 7.86 -8.41 15.86
C ALA A 81 6.96 -9.55 16.36
N ILE A 82 6.34 -10.34 15.48
CA ILE A 82 5.45 -11.44 15.89
C ILE A 82 6.23 -12.70 16.28
N PRO A 83 5.79 -13.44 17.30
CA PRO A 83 6.26 -14.80 17.57
C PRO A 83 5.67 -15.78 16.55
N LEU A 84 6.52 -16.65 15.99
CA LEU A 84 6.11 -17.76 15.13
C LEU A 84 6.33 -19.09 15.86
N ARG A 85 5.29 -19.91 15.92
CA ARG A 85 5.38 -21.31 16.36
C ARG A 85 5.99 -22.15 15.25
N TRP A 86 7.01 -22.95 15.56
CA TRP A 86 7.80 -23.67 14.56
C TRP A 86 7.58 -25.18 14.60
N HIS A 87 8.02 -25.88 13.56
CA HIS A 87 7.78 -27.32 13.41
C HIS A 87 8.52 -28.18 14.45
N ASP A 88 9.53 -27.64 15.12
CA ASP A 88 10.29 -28.29 16.20
C ASP A 88 9.66 -28.08 17.59
N GLY A 89 8.49 -27.43 17.64
CA GLY A 89 7.77 -27.12 18.88
C GLY A 89 8.27 -25.84 19.59
N THR A 90 9.30 -25.18 19.05
CA THR A 90 9.76 -23.89 19.59
C THR A 90 8.89 -22.73 19.11
N THR A 91 8.97 -21.61 19.82
CA THR A 91 8.44 -20.32 19.39
C THR A 91 9.60 -19.34 19.32
N LYS A 92 9.77 -18.66 18.18
CA LYS A 92 10.84 -17.67 17.96
C LYS A 92 10.25 -16.41 17.37
N LEU A 93 10.91 -15.27 17.57
CA LEU A 93 10.49 -14.06 16.87
C LEU A 93 10.72 -14.24 15.38
N ALA A 94 9.81 -13.72 14.56
CA ALA A 94 9.90 -13.80 13.10
C ALA A 94 11.24 -13.26 12.55
N LYS A 95 11.82 -12.23 13.17
CA LYS A 95 13.15 -11.71 12.83
C LYS A 95 14.30 -12.71 12.96
N GLU A 96 14.11 -13.78 13.75
CA GLU A 96 15.12 -14.80 14.03
C GLU A 96 15.01 -15.99 13.06
N ILE A 97 13.99 -15.99 12.20
CA ILE A 97 13.71 -17.06 11.24
C ILE A 97 13.93 -16.53 9.83
N LEU A 98 14.82 -17.20 9.09
CA LEU A 98 14.93 -17.02 7.64
C LEU A 98 14.08 -18.08 6.94
N ILE A 99 12.96 -17.64 6.37
CA ILE A 99 12.05 -18.45 5.58
C ILE A 99 12.67 -18.64 4.19
N SER A 100 12.80 -19.89 3.78
CA SER A 100 13.38 -20.28 2.49
C SER A 100 12.29 -20.36 1.43
N LEU A 101 12.35 -19.49 0.43
CA LEU A 101 11.44 -19.49 -0.71
C LEU A 101 11.87 -20.52 -1.79
N PRO A 102 10.95 -21.02 -2.63
CA PRO A 102 11.25 -21.99 -3.68
C PRO A 102 12.40 -21.62 -4.64
N ASN A 103 12.59 -20.33 -4.92
CA ASN A 103 13.67 -19.82 -5.77
C ASN A 103 15.03 -19.66 -5.04
N GLY A 104 15.11 -20.07 -3.77
CA GLY A 104 16.33 -20.02 -2.97
C GLY A 104 16.56 -18.69 -2.24
N LEU A 105 15.68 -17.69 -2.40
CA LEU A 105 15.71 -16.49 -1.57
C LEU A 105 15.39 -16.86 -0.12
N ARG A 106 16.17 -16.34 0.84
CA ARG A 106 16.00 -16.59 2.27
C ARG A 106 15.86 -15.27 3.01
N ILE A 107 14.66 -14.98 3.48
CA ILE A 107 14.30 -13.68 4.07
C ILE A 107 13.37 -13.87 5.27
N THR A 108 13.24 -12.83 6.09
CA THR A 108 12.36 -12.87 7.27
C THR A 108 10.89 -12.70 6.88
N TYR A 109 9.98 -13.04 7.78
CA TYR A 109 8.55 -12.79 7.61
C TYR A 109 8.26 -11.31 7.30
N GLY A 110 8.80 -10.39 8.11
CA GLY A 110 8.60 -8.95 7.90
C GLY A 110 9.19 -8.47 6.57
N THR A 111 10.30 -9.04 6.10
CA THR A 111 10.83 -8.71 4.77
C THR A 111 9.87 -9.16 3.66
N ILE A 112 9.16 -10.29 3.81
CA ILE A 112 8.15 -10.69 2.85
C ILE A 112 6.97 -9.71 2.88
N ASN A 113 6.48 -9.31 4.07
CA ASN A 113 5.43 -8.30 4.22
C ASN A 113 5.80 -7.03 3.43
N ALA A 114 7.02 -6.53 3.63
CA ALA A 114 7.44 -5.26 3.06
C ALA A 114 7.75 -5.30 1.55
N LEU A 115 7.87 -6.49 0.95
CA LEU A 115 8.09 -6.69 -0.48
C LEU A 115 6.80 -7.00 -1.25
N ALA A 116 5.81 -7.59 -0.58
CA ALA A 116 4.51 -7.92 -1.14
C ALA A 116 3.74 -6.66 -1.54
N GLY A 117 2.98 -6.71 -2.64
CA GLY A 117 2.15 -5.58 -3.09
C GLY A 117 2.94 -4.44 -3.73
N ASP A 118 3.88 -3.86 -2.99
CA ASP A 118 4.66 -2.67 -3.35
C ASP A 118 5.74 -2.93 -4.40
N PHE A 119 6.44 -4.06 -4.28
CA PHE A 119 7.56 -4.41 -5.17
C PHE A 119 7.28 -5.67 -5.99
N TYR A 120 6.55 -6.62 -5.42
CA TYR A 120 6.18 -7.86 -6.06
C TYR A 120 4.66 -8.03 -6.05
N ALA A 121 4.04 -7.79 -7.20
CA ALA A 121 2.66 -8.15 -7.52
C ALA A 121 2.48 -8.20 -9.04
N MET A 122 1.38 -8.79 -9.50
CA MET A 122 0.95 -8.73 -10.90
C MET A 122 0.08 -7.50 -11.16
N SER A 123 0.00 -7.06 -12.42
CA SER A 123 -0.78 -5.85 -12.78
C SER A 123 -2.29 -6.00 -12.67
N ASP A 124 -2.80 -7.22 -12.56
CA ASP A 124 -4.21 -7.50 -12.36
C ASP A 124 -4.49 -7.68 -10.86
N PRO A 125 -5.15 -6.71 -10.20
CA PRO A 125 -5.33 -6.72 -8.75
C PRO A 125 -6.02 -7.99 -8.28
N ILE A 126 -5.59 -8.52 -7.15
CA ILE A 126 -6.12 -9.72 -6.51
C ILE A 126 -7.62 -9.54 -6.26
N CYS A 127 -8.03 -8.40 -5.70
CA CYS A 127 -9.41 -8.11 -5.34
C CYS A 127 -10.38 -8.08 -6.53
N GLU A 128 -9.88 -7.81 -7.73
CA GLU A 128 -10.67 -7.75 -8.97
C GLU A 128 -10.93 -9.14 -9.56
N GLY A 129 -10.61 -10.23 -8.85
CA GLY A 129 -11.08 -11.57 -9.18
C GLY A 129 -12.55 -11.77 -8.75
N PRO A 130 -13.49 -12.00 -9.68
CA PRO A 130 -14.92 -12.19 -9.37
C PRO A 130 -15.26 -13.26 -8.32
N SER A 131 -14.46 -14.32 -8.22
CA SER A 131 -14.65 -15.42 -7.27
C SER A 131 -13.43 -15.61 -6.37
N LEU A 132 -13.61 -16.24 -5.20
CA LEU A 132 -12.50 -16.56 -4.29
C LEU A 132 -11.38 -17.32 -5.02
N MET A 133 -11.73 -18.33 -5.81
CA MET A 133 -10.76 -19.11 -6.60
C MET A 133 -9.94 -18.22 -7.53
N GLN A 134 -10.58 -17.29 -8.24
CA GLN A 134 -9.87 -16.36 -9.12
C GLN A 134 -8.98 -15.39 -8.32
N ARG A 135 -9.41 -14.92 -7.15
CA ARG A 135 -8.57 -14.10 -6.28
C ARG A 135 -7.36 -14.90 -5.77
N GLN A 136 -7.55 -16.15 -5.35
CA GLN A 136 -6.46 -17.04 -4.95
C GLN A 136 -5.47 -17.28 -6.10
N ASP A 137 -5.94 -17.45 -7.33
CA ASP A 137 -5.07 -17.59 -8.50
C ASP A 137 -4.26 -16.32 -8.77
N ARG A 138 -4.87 -15.14 -8.61
CA ARG A 138 -4.16 -13.86 -8.76
C ARG A 138 -3.12 -13.65 -7.66
N PHE A 139 -3.50 -13.92 -6.41
CA PHE A 139 -2.59 -13.90 -5.27
C PHE A 139 -1.41 -14.84 -5.50
N ARG A 140 -1.66 -16.08 -5.94
CA ARG A 140 -0.62 -17.07 -6.22
C ARG A 140 0.37 -16.57 -7.27
N ARG A 141 -0.09 -15.95 -8.36
CA ARG A 141 0.83 -15.40 -9.37
C ARG A 141 1.69 -14.26 -8.83
N SER A 142 1.12 -13.38 -8.01
CA SER A 142 1.87 -12.31 -7.32
C SER A 142 2.91 -12.88 -6.35
N PHE A 143 2.52 -13.87 -5.54
CA PHE A 143 3.43 -14.55 -4.62
C PHE A 143 4.53 -15.32 -5.37
N ASP A 144 4.20 -16.05 -6.43
CA ASP A 144 5.16 -16.80 -7.24
C ASP A 144 6.16 -15.89 -7.95
N PHE A 145 5.80 -14.64 -8.24
CA PHE A 145 6.77 -13.65 -8.70
C PHE A 145 7.85 -13.41 -7.64
N LEU A 146 7.49 -13.24 -6.37
CA LEU A 146 8.47 -13.13 -5.28
C LEU A 146 9.22 -14.47 -5.05
N ALA A 147 8.47 -15.57 -4.98
CA ALA A 147 8.92 -16.79 -4.34
C ALA A 147 9.46 -17.85 -5.31
N SER A 148 9.08 -17.80 -6.58
CA SER A 148 9.34 -18.86 -7.56
C SER A 148 10.15 -18.37 -8.78
N ASP A 149 10.17 -17.08 -9.09
CA ASP A 149 10.95 -16.57 -10.23
C ASP A 149 12.47 -16.62 -9.95
N PRO A 150 13.28 -17.18 -10.87
CA PRO A 150 14.71 -17.35 -10.66
C PRO A 150 15.54 -16.05 -10.71
N LYS A 151 14.99 -14.95 -11.23
CA LYS A 151 15.65 -13.64 -11.23
C LYS A 151 15.44 -12.87 -9.93
N THR A 152 14.34 -13.18 -9.22
CA THR A 152 13.93 -12.45 -8.02
C THR A 152 14.98 -12.42 -6.91
N PRO A 153 15.75 -13.49 -6.61
CA PRO A 153 16.74 -13.42 -5.52
C PRO A 153 17.76 -12.28 -5.70
N ALA A 154 18.25 -12.06 -6.93
CA ALA A 154 19.19 -10.99 -7.23
C ALA A 154 18.52 -9.61 -7.22
N GLU A 155 17.30 -9.51 -7.75
CA GLU A 155 16.52 -8.27 -7.72
C GLU A 155 16.18 -7.83 -6.30
N ALA A 156 15.64 -8.75 -5.49
CA ALA A 156 15.24 -8.50 -4.11
C ALA A 156 16.44 -8.05 -3.27
N GLN A 157 17.64 -8.62 -3.50
CA GLN A 157 18.85 -8.18 -2.82
C GLN A 157 19.22 -6.72 -3.12
N GLU A 158 19.14 -6.30 -4.39
CA GLU A 158 19.41 -4.90 -4.76
C GLU A 158 18.34 -3.95 -4.21
N LEU A 159 17.06 -4.34 -4.27
CA LEU A 159 15.96 -3.57 -3.67
C LEU A 159 16.12 -3.44 -2.16
N MET A 160 16.34 -4.55 -1.45
CA MET A 160 16.53 -4.55 0.01
C MET A 160 17.74 -3.71 0.42
N HIS A 161 18.82 -3.68 -0.37
CA HIS A 161 19.97 -2.82 -0.08
C HIS A 161 19.61 -1.33 -0.12
N LEU A 162 18.79 -0.93 -1.10
CA LEU A 162 18.29 0.43 -1.21
C LEU A 162 17.31 0.75 -0.07
N LEU A 163 16.39 -0.15 0.22
CA LEU A 163 15.37 -0.01 1.28
C LEU A 163 15.98 -0.02 2.69
N GLN A 164 17.17 -0.61 2.87
CA GLN A 164 17.91 -0.53 4.13
C GLN A 164 18.25 0.93 4.51
N LEU A 165 18.38 1.84 3.52
CA LEU A 165 18.59 3.27 3.80
C LEU A 165 17.46 3.85 4.64
N GLU A 166 16.22 3.45 4.36
CA GLU A 166 15.04 3.88 5.12
C GLU A 166 15.09 3.37 6.56
N ILE A 167 15.28 2.06 6.74
CA ILE A 167 15.44 1.44 8.07
C ILE A 167 16.54 2.14 8.87
N ASP A 168 17.68 2.44 8.24
CA ASP A 168 18.81 3.09 8.91
C ASP A 168 18.47 4.52 9.36
N ARG A 169 17.69 5.27 8.56
CA ARG A 169 17.27 6.63 8.93
C ARG A 169 16.24 6.64 10.04
N VAL A 170 15.24 5.77 9.97
CA VAL A 170 14.23 5.62 11.02
C VAL A 170 14.91 5.22 12.33
N ASN A 171 15.80 4.22 12.30
CA ASN A 171 16.54 3.80 13.49
C ASN A 171 17.44 4.91 14.05
N GLU A 172 18.08 5.72 13.20
CA GLU A 172 18.87 6.87 13.68
C GLU A 172 17.99 7.94 14.32
N ALA A 173 16.81 8.22 13.75
CA ALA A 173 15.86 9.17 14.33
C ALA A 173 15.39 8.69 15.71
N LEU A 174 15.00 7.42 15.84
CA LEU A 174 14.62 6.80 17.11
C LEU A 174 15.75 6.90 18.15
N ARG A 175 16.99 6.55 17.79
CA ARG A 175 18.15 6.64 18.69
C ARG A 175 18.41 8.07 19.18
N GLN A 176 18.14 9.06 18.33
CA GLN A 176 18.35 10.48 18.65
C GLN A 176 17.14 11.14 19.31
N GLY A 177 16.03 10.43 19.51
CA GLY A 177 14.77 11.02 19.97
C GLY A 177 14.19 12.06 19.01
N LYS A 178 14.48 11.94 17.71
CA LYS A 178 13.97 12.82 16.64
C LYS A 178 12.64 12.30 16.09
N SER A 179 11.93 13.18 15.39
CA SER A 179 10.71 12.84 14.67
C SER A 179 10.97 11.74 13.63
N VAL A 180 10.23 10.64 13.72
CA VAL A 180 10.27 9.55 12.74
C VAL A 180 9.67 9.97 11.39
N PRO A 181 8.51 10.67 11.32
CA PRO A 181 8.00 11.21 10.06
C PRO A 181 9.04 12.05 9.31
N GLU A 182 9.75 12.95 10.00
CA GLU A 182 10.82 13.75 9.39
C GLU A 182 11.96 12.89 8.82
N ALA A 183 12.24 11.73 9.43
CA ALA A 183 13.25 10.80 8.95
C ALA A 183 12.88 10.22 7.59
N TYR A 184 11.62 9.79 7.42
CA TYR A 184 11.09 9.35 6.13
C TYR A 184 11.20 10.45 5.08
N TYR A 185 10.87 11.68 5.45
CA TYR A 185 10.89 12.82 4.54
C TYR A 185 12.31 13.23 4.12
N SER A 186 13.31 13.00 4.97
CA SER A 186 14.71 13.28 4.66
C SER A 186 15.32 12.35 3.60
N LEU A 187 14.69 11.20 3.31
CA LEU A 187 15.19 10.25 2.30
C LEU A 187 14.97 10.74 0.87
N GLY A 188 14.03 11.66 0.67
CA GLY A 188 13.59 12.04 -0.67
C GLY A 188 12.86 10.90 -1.38
N ASP A 189 12.68 11.06 -2.68
CA ASP A 189 12.01 10.08 -3.53
C ASP A 189 13.02 9.19 -4.22
N MET A 190 12.87 7.87 -4.05
CA MET A 190 13.72 6.84 -4.65
C MET A 190 13.06 6.14 -5.86
N THR A 191 11.98 6.69 -6.40
CA THR A 191 11.25 6.12 -7.54
C THR A 191 12.17 5.81 -8.72
N ALA A 192 13.10 6.72 -9.06
CA ALA A 192 14.01 6.53 -10.19
C ALA A 192 14.98 5.35 -9.95
N GLU A 193 15.42 5.17 -8.72
CA GLU A 193 16.30 4.10 -8.27
C GLU A 193 15.60 2.75 -8.36
N PHE A 194 14.34 2.62 -7.89
CA PHE A 194 13.61 1.34 -8.08
C PHE A 194 13.36 1.04 -9.54
N LEU A 195 12.96 2.02 -10.35
CA LEU A 195 12.76 1.80 -11.78
C LEU A 195 14.05 1.32 -12.43
N THR A 196 15.19 1.87 -12.02
CA THR A 196 16.51 1.44 -12.50
C THR A 196 16.81 0.00 -12.09
N ILE A 197 16.61 -0.38 -10.83
CA ILE A 197 16.82 -1.76 -10.35
C ILE A 197 15.85 -2.71 -11.06
N MET A 198 14.55 -2.45 -11.00
CA MET A 198 13.52 -3.35 -11.53
C MET A 198 13.64 -3.54 -13.05
N SER A 199 13.97 -2.49 -13.81
CA SER A 199 14.14 -2.59 -15.28
C SER A 199 15.27 -3.53 -15.71
N LYS A 200 16.30 -3.71 -14.88
CA LYS A 200 17.38 -4.69 -15.10
C LYS A 200 16.87 -6.13 -15.05
N TYR A 201 15.87 -6.43 -14.23
CA TYR A 201 15.37 -7.78 -13.99
C TYR A 201 14.04 -8.09 -14.68
N ARG A 202 13.26 -7.06 -15.00
CA ARG A 202 11.92 -7.12 -15.62
C ARG A 202 11.98 -6.55 -17.05
N PRO A 203 12.54 -7.28 -18.03
CA PRO A 203 12.62 -6.78 -19.40
C PRO A 203 11.23 -6.51 -19.99
N ILE A 204 11.17 -5.60 -20.96
CA ILE A 204 9.95 -5.25 -21.69
C ILE A 204 9.31 -6.53 -22.24
N GLY A 205 8.00 -6.68 -22.03
CA GLY A 205 7.25 -7.87 -22.46
C GLY A 205 7.28 -9.05 -21.48
N SER A 206 7.98 -8.94 -20.34
CA SER A 206 7.99 -10.00 -19.30
C SER A 206 6.65 -10.18 -18.58
N GLY A 207 5.70 -9.26 -18.76
CA GLY A 207 4.41 -9.24 -18.05
C GLY A 207 4.50 -8.81 -16.58
N LYS A 208 5.69 -8.52 -16.07
CA LYS A 208 5.91 -8.05 -14.70
C LYS A 208 5.88 -6.52 -14.63
N PRO A 209 5.07 -5.92 -13.75
CA PRO A 209 5.00 -4.47 -13.61
C PRO A 209 6.28 -3.91 -12.96
N ASP A 210 6.62 -2.67 -13.29
CA ASP A 210 7.58 -1.86 -12.54
C ASP A 210 6.88 -1.12 -11.39
N TYR A 211 7.64 -0.33 -10.62
CA TYR A 211 7.14 0.37 -9.43
C TYR A 211 5.97 1.31 -9.74
N LEU A 212 6.07 2.10 -10.82
CA LEU A 212 5.00 3.04 -11.20
C LEU A 212 3.73 2.31 -11.65
N ARG A 213 3.88 1.19 -12.37
CA ARG A 213 2.75 0.37 -12.78
C ARG A 213 2.08 -0.32 -11.60
N LEU A 214 2.84 -0.72 -10.58
CA LEU A 214 2.29 -1.23 -9.32
C LEU A 214 1.49 -0.15 -8.60
N ALA A 215 2.06 1.04 -8.42
CA ALA A 215 1.37 2.17 -7.80
C ALA A 215 0.06 2.57 -8.52
N LYS A 216 -0.01 2.37 -9.85
CA LYS A 216 -1.24 2.60 -10.63
C LYS A 216 -2.30 1.51 -10.42
N SER A 217 -1.89 0.25 -10.25
CA SER A 217 -2.76 -0.93 -10.12
C SER A 217 -2.93 -1.40 -8.66
N ASN A 218 -2.76 -0.52 -7.68
CA ASN A 218 -2.67 -0.86 -6.26
C ASN A 218 -4.02 -0.96 -5.53
N LEU A 219 -5.09 -1.43 -6.20
CA LEU A 219 -6.41 -1.59 -5.54
C LEU A 219 -6.37 -2.52 -4.33
N ASP A 220 -5.43 -3.47 -4.32
CA ASP A 220 -5.24 -4.44 -3.25
C ASP A 220 -4.77 -3.83 -1.92
N HIS A 221 -4.40 -2.55 -1.86
CA HIS A 221 -4.01 -1.89 -0.61
C HIS A 221 -5.18 -1.20 0.10
N PHE A 222 -6.29 -0.96 -0.60
CA PHE A 222 -7.33 -0.05 -0.12
C PHE A 222 -8.61 -0.75 0.28
N GLY A 223 -9.16 -0.36 1.43
CA GLY A 223 -10.51 -0.68 1.87
C GLY A 223 -10.90 -2.15 1.68
N GLU A 224 -11.98 -2.39 0.94
CA GLU A 224 -12.46 -3.75 0.65
C GLU A 224 -11.49 -4.55 -0.22
N GLY A 225 -10.71 -3.88 -1.07
CA GLY A 225 -9.69 -4.51 -1.92
C GLY A 225 -8.64 -5.25 -1.10
N ALA A 226 -8.06 -4.57 -0.12
CA ALA A 226 -7.11 -5.16 0.84
C ALA A 226 -7.69 -6.31 1.63
N ARG A 227 -8.94 -6.21 2.10
CA ARG A 227 -9.60 -7.35 2.78
C ARG A 227 -9.72 -8.56 1.88
N MET A 228 -10.14 -8.36 0.63
CA MET A 228 -10.26 -9.44 -0.34
C MET A 228 -8.90 -10.05 -0.71
N ALA A 229 -7.85 -9.24 -0.79
CA ALA A 229 -6.48 -9.69 -1.06
C ALA A 229 -5.91 -10.51 0.11
N TYR A 230 -6.02 -10.01 1.34
CA TYR A 230 -5.67 -10.75 2.55
C TYR A 230 -6.45 -12.06 2.63
N ASP A 231 -7.78 -12.03 2.51
CA ASP A 231 -8.61 -13.22 2.67
C ASP A 231 -8.25 -14.32 1.67
N ALA A 232 -7.96 -13.94 0.41
CA ALA A 232 -7.52 -14.88 -0.62
C ALA A 232 -6.14 -15.47 -0.31
N GLY A 233 -5.19 -14.62 0.08
CA GLY A 233 -3.83 -15.03 0.41
C GLY A 233 -3.73 -15.90 1.65
N HIS A 234 -4.36 -15.46 2.74
CA HIS A 234 -4.42 -16.16 4.01
C HIS A 234 -5.10 -17.53 3.85
N SER A 235 -6.26 -17.60 3.17
CA SER A 235 -6.92 -18.90 2.89
C SER A 235 -5.97 -19.88 2.20
N LEU A 236 -5.22 -19.41 1.20
CA LEU A 236 -4.28 -20.23 0.45
C LEU A 236 -3.07 -20.64 1.30
N ALA A 237 -2.59 -19.77 2.18
CA ALA A 237 -1.55 -20.07 3.15
C ALA A 237 -1.99 -21.18 4.12
N LEU A 238 -3.23 -21.11 4.63
CA LEU A 238 -3.80 -22.15 5.50
C LEU A 238 -3.94 -23.49 4.77
N GLU A 239 -4.41 -23.49 3.52
CA GLU A 239 -4.51 -24.70 2.69
C GLU A 239 -3.13 -25.35 2.45
N VAL A 240 -2.10 -24.53 2.20
CA VAL A 240 -0.72 -25.02 2.07
C VAL A 240 -0.23 -25.59 3.39
N ALA A 241 -0.39 -24.85 4.49
CA ALA A 241 0.04 -25.28 5.82
C ALA A 241 -0.63 -26.60 6.23
N ALA A 242 -1.91 -26.79 5.92
CA ALA A 242 -2.68 -28.00 6.22
C ALA A 242 -2.14 -29.28 5.59
N LYS A 243 -1.25 -29.20 4.58
CA LYS A 243 -0.47 -30.36 4.09
C LYS A 243 0.44 -30.94 5.18
N GLY A 244 0.83 -30.09 6.14
CA GLY A 244 1.42 -30.41 7.43
C GLY A 244 2.81 -31.06 7.43
N THR A 245 3.58 -30.87 6.36
CA THR A 245 5.04 -31.11 6.41
C THR A 245 5.75 -29.86 6.94
N PRO A 246 6.97 -29.95 7.49
CA PRO A 246 7.75 -28.76 7.87
C PRO A 246 7.90 -27.74 6.73
N GLN A 247 8.11 -28.22 5.49
CA GLN A 247 8.21 -27.37 4.31
C GLN A 247 6.88 -26.68 3.98
N ALA A 248 5.76 -27.34 4.24
CA ALA A 248 4.43 -26.75 4.09
C ALA A 248 4.14 -25.67 5.14
N LEU A 249 4.65 -25.81 6.36
CA LEU A 249 4.58 -24.75 7.38
C LEU A 249 5.38 -23.52 6.93
N GLU A 250 6.62 -23.73 6.52
CA GLU A 250 7.52 -22.65 6.08
C GLU A 250 6.94 -21.90 4.87
N LEU A 251 6.45 -22.63 3.85
CA LEU A 251 5.76 -22.03 2.71
C LEU A 251 4.43 -21.37 3.11
N GLY A 252 3.69 -21.97 4.04
CA GLY A 252 2.46 -21.39 4.59
C GLY A 252 2.74 -20.03 5.24
N TYR A 253 3.78 -19.93 6.08
CA TYR A 253 4.20 -18.66 6.65
C TYR A 253 4.67 -17.66 5.60
N ALA A 254 5.39 -18.11 4.57
CA ALA A 254 5.80 -17.21 3.47
C ALA A 254 4.59 -16.60 2.74
N MET A 255 3.60 -17.43 2.41
CA MET A 255 2.37 -16.97 1.77
C MET A 255 1.55 -16.09 2.72
N ASN A 256 1.53 -16.41 4.01
CA ASN A 256 0.83 -15.63 5.01
C ASN A 256 1.45 -14.24 5.18
N ALA A 257 2.78 -14.15 5.24
CA ALA A 257 3.50 -12.89 5.29
C ALA A 257 3.15 -11.99 4.09
N PHE A 258 3.11 -12.59 2.90
CA PHE A 258 2.71 -11.86 1.70
C PHE A 258 1.25 -11.37 1.78
N ALA A 259 0.35 -12.14 2.39
CA ALA A 259 -1.04 -11.73 2.61
C ALA A 259 -1.17 -10.68 3.72
N ASP A 260 -0.37 -10.78 4.78
CA ASP A 260 -0.37 -9.90 5.94
C ASP A 260 0.01 -8.48 5.58
N HIS A 261 0.76 -8.25 4.50
CA HIS A 261 0.94 -6.91 3.93
C HIS A 261 -0.40 -6.16 3.77
N PHE A 262 -1.39 -6.81 3.14
CA PHE A 262 -2.71 -6.21 2.93
C PHE A 262 -3.54 -6.14 4.23
N LEU A 263 -3.21 -6.93 5.25
CA LEU A 263 -3.78 -6.80 6.58
C LEU A 263 -3.19 -5.60 7.32
N GLU A 264 -1.89 -5.34 7.20
CA GLU A 264 -1.20 -4.18 7.76
C GLU A 264 -1.77 -2.88 7.18
N ASP A 265 -2.06 -2.84 5.88
CA ASP A 265 -2.75 -1.71 5.24
C ASP A 265 -4.11 -1.39 5.87
N GLN A 266 -4.80 -2.39 6.46
CA GLN A 266 -6.06 -2.16 7.17
C GLN A 266 -5.88 -1.47 8.52
N PHE A 267 -4.65 -1.17 8.94
CA PHE A 267 -4.35 -0.35 10.12
C PHE A 267 -3.87 1.05 9.75
N ALA A 268 -3.86 1.41 8.47
CA ALA A 268 -3.50 2.75 8.02
C ALA A 268 -4.73 3.53 7.52
N ALA A 269 -5.00 4.67 8.14
CA ALA A 269 -6.20 5.49 7.88
C ALA A 269 -6.45 5.84 6.41
N GLY A 270 -5.39 6.22 5.69
CA GLY A 270 -5.41 6.55 4.27
C GLY A 270 -5.81 5.37 3.40
N HIS A 271 -5.38 4.16 3.75
CA HIS A 271 -5.76 2.92 3.06
C HIS A 271 -7.20 2.50 3.38
N LEU A 272 -7.71 2.82 4.57
CA LEU A 272 -9.09 2.52 4.98
C LEU A 272 -10.15 3.37 4.25
N ARG A 273 -9.91 4.68 4.11
CA ARG A 273 -10.96 5.64 3.69
C ARG A 273 -10.82 6.15 2.26
N THR A 274 -9.62 6.14 1.67
CA THR A 274 -9.42 6.62 0.29
C THR A 274 -10.26 5.78 -0.69
N PRO A 275 -11.17 6.39 -1.48
CA PRO A 275 -12.04 5.65 -2.40
C PRO A 275 -11.27 5.26 -3.68
N ARG A 276 -10.20 4.47 -3.53
CA ARG A 276 -9.21 4.19 -4.59
C ARG A 276 -9.85 3.67 -5.86
N LYS A 277 -10.82 2.76 -5.77
CA LYS A 277 -11.55 2.22 -6.94
C LYS A 277 -12.31 3.30 -7.73
N ALA A 278 -12.87 4.31 -7.06
CA ALA A 278 -13.56 5.42 -7.72
C ALA A 278 -12.57 6.43 -8.33
N LEU A 279 -11.34 6.50 -7.80
CA LEU A 279 -10.29 7.43 -8.23
C LEU A 279 -9.29 6.80 -9.21
N SER A 280 -9.24 5.47 -9.31
CA SER A 280 -8.30 4.74 -10.17
C SER A 280 -8.69 4.83 -11.64
N GLY A 281 -7.69 4.92 -12.53
CA GLY A 281 -7.89 4.81 -13.97
C GLY A 281 -8.01 6.14 -14.73
N ILE A 282 -7.85 7.29 -14.05
CA ILE A 282 -7.91 8.63 -14.67
C ILE A 282 -6.58 9.39 -14.48
N GLY A 283 -5.45 8.68 -14.58
CA GLY A 283 -4.10 9.25 -14.62
C GLY A 283 -3.77 10.14 -13.41
N VAL A 284 -3.85 11.46 -13.56
CA VAL A 284 -3.57 12.44 -12.49
C VAL A 284 -4.51 12.28 -11.27
N SER A 285 -5.66 11.61 -11.43
CA SER A 285 -6.53 11.24 -10.31
C SER A 285 -5.84 10.33 -9.29
N ASP A 286 -4.92 9.45 -9.73
CA ASP A 286 -4.13 8.59 -8.86
C ASP A 286 -3.24 9.43 -7.95
N LEU A 287 -2.58 10.45 -8.50
CA LEU A 287 -1.78 11.42 -7.75
C LEU A 287 -2.64 12.27 -6.80
N CYS A 288 -3.85 12.64 -7.22
CA CYS A 288 -4.79 13.37 -6.36
C CYS A 288 -5.25 12.52 -5.17
N SER A 289 -5.49 11.21 -5.38
CA SER A 289 -5.92 10.30 -4.31
C SER A 289 -4.88 10.20 -3.19
N LYS A 290 -3.60 10.37 -3.52
CA LYS A 290 -2.51 10.42 -2.55
C LYS A 290 -2.67 11.53 -1.51
N TYR A 291 -3.24 12.68 -1.87
CA TYR A 291 -3.45 13.78 -0.92
C TYR A 291 -4.49 13.44 0.14
N MET A 292 -5.55 12.70 -0.22
CA MET A 292 -6.51 12.21 0.76
C MET A 292 -5.88 11.14 1.65
N HIS A 293 -5.16 10.21 1.04
CA HIS A 293 -4.42 9.16 1.73
C HIS A 293 -3.49 9.73 2.80
N ASP A 294 -2.63 10.69 2.42
CA ASP A 294 -1.68 11.31 3.34
C ASP A 294 -2.39 12.17 4.40
N GLU A 295 -3.46 12.91 4.02
CA GLU A 295 -4.27 13.68 4.97
C GLU A 295 -4.88 12.78 6.07
N ASP A 296 -5.44 11.64 5.68
CA ASP A 296 -6.06 10.69 6.60
C ASP A 296 -5.02 9.97 7.46
N ASN A 297 -3.88 9.58 6.91
CA ASN A 297 -2.77 9.01 7.68
C ASN A 297 -2.23 9.98 8.74
N ALA A 298 -2.10 11.26 8.41
CA ALA A 298 -1.55 12.25 9.32
C ALA A 298 -2.51 12.66 10.44
N ILE A 299 -3.80 12.88 10.12
CA ILE A 299 -4.82 13.32 11.07
C ILE A 299 -5.36 12.14 11.91
N GLY A 300 -5.46 10.96 11.29
CA GLY A 300 -6.02 9.75 11.87
C GLY A 300 -7.54 9.68 11.80
N LEU A 301 -8.08 8.48 11.95
CA LEU A 301 -9.52 8.18 11.95
C LEU A 301 -9.92 7.54 13.27
N GLN A 302 -11.09 7.91 13.80
CA GLN A 302 -11.72 7.16 14.88
C GLN A 302 -12.30 5.87 14.31
N VAL A 303 -11.75 4.74 14.73
CA VAL A 303 -12.12 3.42 14.24
C VAL A 303 -12.53 2.49 15.37
N SER A 304 -13.19 1.38 15.01
CA SER A 304 -13.53 0.31 15.94
C SER A 304 -13.43 -1.07 15.31
N ASN A 305 -13.08 -2.07 16.10
CA ASN A 305 -13.11 -3.47 15.70
C ASN A 305 -14.53 -4.08 15.86
N PRO A 306 -14.77 -5.34 15.42
CA PRO A 306 -16.06 -6.00 15.59
C PRO A 306 -16.51 -6.21 17.05
N HIS A 307 -15.59 -6.11 18.01
CA HIS A 307 -15.90 -6.18 19.45
C HIS A 307 -16.29 -4.83 20.05
N GLY A 308 -16.29 -3.75 19.26
CA GLY A 308 -16.66 -2.41 19.70
C GLY A 308 -15.55 -1.67 20.44
N GLU A 309 -14.33 -2.19 20.47
CA GLU A 309 -13.17 -1.45 20.98
C GLU A 309 -12.82 -0.33 20.00
N THR A 310 -12.59 0.88 20.51
CA THR A 310 -12.37 2.08 19.71
C THR A 310 -10.99 2.69 19.94
N TRP A 311 -10.33 3.17 18.88
CA TRP A 311 -9.07 3.90 18.95
C TRP A 311 -8.92 4.87 17.78
N THR A 312 -7.89 5.72 17.82
CA THR A 312 -7.47 6.52 16.67
C THR A 312 -6.47 5.71 15.85
N ALA A 313 -6.80 5.39 14.60
CA ALA A 313 -5.84 4.83 13.66
C ALA A 313 -5.18 5.97 12.90
N TYR A 314 -3.87 6.16 13.05
CA TYR A 314 -3.08 6.91 12.08
C TYR A 314 -2.73 5.97 10.91
N GLY A 315 -1.73 6.28 10.10
CA GLY A 315 -1.25 5.32 9.11
C GLY A 315 0.20 5.56 8.75
N ASP A 316 0.54 5.33 7.48
CA ASP A 316 1.87 5.45 6.90
C ASP A 316 2.73 6.53 7.56
N LYS A 317 3.93 6.14 8.01
CA LYS A 317 4.96 6.95 8.71
C LYS A 317 4.62 7.30 10.16
N LYS A 318 3.49 6.84 10.69
CA LYS A 318 3.03 7.14 12.05
C LYS A 318 3.15 5.94 12.99
N LEU A 319 3.39 4.73 12.49
CA LEU A 319 3.41 3.51 13.30
C LEU A 319 4.41 3.61 14.47
N LEU A 320 5.58 4.17 14.20
CA LEU A 320 6.67 4.30 15.17
C LEU A 320 6.63 5.65 15.92
N THR A 321 5.54 6.40 15.78
CA THR A 321 5.27 7.57 16.62
C THR A 321 4.57 7.13 17.90
N GLY A 322 4.86 7.78 19.02
CA GLY A 322 4.27 7.41 20.31
C GLY A 322 2.74 7.51 20.35
N ASP A 323 2.16 8.34 19.47
CA ASP A 323 0.71 8.60 19.42
C ASP A 323 -0.08 7.46 18.75
N ASP A 324 0.57 6.56 18.01
CA ASP A 324 -0.08 5.43 17.30
C ASP A 324 0.01 4.09 18.07
N ALA A 325 0.39 4.13 19.35
CA ALA A 325 0.69 2.93 20.14
C ALA A 325 -0.48 1.93 20.25
N GLU A 326 -1.73 2.42 20.36
CA GLU A 326 -2.89 1.52 20.42
C GLU A 326 -3.17 0.89 19.05
N ASN A 327 -3.06 1.65 17.95
CA ASN A 327 -3.21 1.11 16.60
C ASN A 327 -2.13 0.06 16.27
N GLN A 328 -0.86 0.37 16.59
CA GLN A 328 0.26 -0.57 16.48
C GLN A 328 -0.01 -1.87 17.26
N LYS A 329 -0.50 -1.78 18.50
CA LYS A 329 -0.86 -2.94 19.31
C LYS A 329 -1.97 -3.76 18.66
N ARG A 330 -3.00 -3.13 18.08
CA ARG A 330 -4.09 -3.84 17.39
C ARG A 330 -3.58 -4.54 16.12
N CYS A 331 -2.73 -3.87 15.35
CA CYS A 331 -2.08 -4.45 14.18
C CYS A 331 -1.25 -5.69 14.57
N HIS A 332 -0.41 -5.57 15.60
CA HIS A 332 0.39 -6.69 16.11
C HIS A 332 -0.46 -7.87 16.56
N GLN A 333 -1.58 -7.63 17.25
CA GLN A 333 -2.53 -8.69 17.63
C GLN A 333 -3.17 -9.37 16.42
N ALA A 334 -3.53 -8.62 15.37
CA ALA A 334 -4.09 -9.18 14.15
C ALA A 334 -3.07 -10.09 13.42
N LEU A 335 -1.82 -9.65 13.32
CA LEU A 335 -0.73 -10.42 12.71
C LEU A 335 -0.40 -11.68 13.49
N MET A 336 -0.37 -11.59 14.83
CA MET A 336 -0.21 -12.76 15.69
C MET A 336 -1.34 -13.77 15.46
N ALA A 337 -2.59 -13.31 15.42
CA ALA A 337 -3.75 -14.16 15.15
C ALA A 337 -3.67 -14.82 13.76
N SER A 338 -3.28 -14.06 12.73
CA SER A 338 -3.07 -14.55 11.36
C SER A 338 -2.00 -15.65 11.32
N ALA A 339 -0.80 -15.39 11.84
CA ALA A 339 0.28 -16.38 11.86
C ALA A 339 -0.06 -17.62 12.72
N ASP A 340 -0.78 -17.44 13.82
CA ASP A 340 -1.23 -18.55 14.66
C ASP A 340 -2.20 -19.48 13.92
N GLU A 341 -3.08 -18.95 13.06
CA GLU A 341 -3.98 -19.76 12.24
C GLU A 341 -3.22 -20.63 11.24
N VAL A 342 -2.08 -20.16 10.70
CA VAL A 342 -1.20 -20.97 9.84
C VAL A 342 -0.67 -22.19 10.59
N TYR A 343 -0.19 -21.99 11.82
CA TYR A 343 0.31 -23.09 12.65
C TYR A 343 -0.82 -24.04 13.08
N ASP A 344 -1.97 -23.50 13.45
CA ASP A 344 -3.16 -24.28 13.81
C ASP A 344 -3.63 -25.13 12.63
N ALA A 345 -3.60 -24.60 11.40
CA ALA A 345 -3.90 -25.34 10.18
C ALA A 345 -2.87 -26.46 9.92
N TRP A 346 -1.57 -26.17 10.12
CA TRP A 346 -0.49 -27.14 9.98
C TRP A 346 -0.61 -28.33 10.93
N THR A 347 -0.87 -28.06 12.21
CA THR A 347 -1.03 -29.07 13.24
C THR A 347 -2.32 -29.89 13.07
N SER A 348 -3.45 -29.22 12.83
CA SER A 348 -4.77 -29.85 12.72
C SER A 348 -5.03 -30.50 11.36
N ARG A 349 -4.21 -30.19 10.34
CA ARG A 349 -4.42 -30.56 8.93
C ARG A 349 -5.73 -30.03 8.36
N LYS A 350 -6.23 -28.94 8.91
CA LYS A 350 -7.51 -28.35 8.53
C LYS A 350 -7.39 -26.82 8.46
N PRO A 351 -7.60 -26.20 7.29
CA PRO A 351 -7.60 -24.75 7.20
C PRO A 351 -8.84 -24.17 7.90
N THR A 352 -8.67 -23.04 8.59
CA THR A 352 -9.78 -22.20 9.02
C THR A 352 -10.54 -21.71 7.78
N PRO A 353 -11.88 -21.83 7.72
CA PRO A 353 -12.66 -21.27 6.62
C PRO A 353 -12.61 -19.74 6.59
N ILE A 354 -12.63 -19.17 5.39
CA ILE A 354 -12.87 -17.72 5.18
C ILE A 354 -14.13 -17.25 5.92
N GLY A 355 -14.06 -16.05 6.48
CA GLY A 355 -15.11 -15.49 7.35
C GLY A 355 -14.99 -15.87 8.83
N LEU A 356 -14.07 -16.78 9.19
CA LEU A 356 -13.75 -17.12 10.58
C LEU A 356 -12.33 -16.71 10.99
N PHE A 357 -11.60 -15.99 10.13
CA PHE A 357 -10.23 -15.55 10.41
C PHE A 357 -10.18 -14.64 11.63
N LYS A 358 -9.33 -15.00 12.58
CA LYS A 358 -9.24 -14.33 13.88
C LYS A 358 -8.61 -12.94 13.77
N ALA A 359 -7.78 -12.69 12.76
CA ALA A 359 -7.18 -11.38 12.51
C ALA A 359 -8.23 -10.25 12.44
N TRP A 360 -9.40 -10.54 11.83
CA TRP A 360 -10.48 -9.56 11.68
C TRP A 360 -11.17 -9.17 12.99
N ASN A 361 -10.95 -9.91 14.09
CA ASN A 361 -11.42 -9.49 15.41
C ASN A 361 -10.63 -8.30 15.98
N HIS A 362 -9.40 -8.09 15.50
CA HIS A 362 -8.51 -7.03 15.97
C HIS A 362 -8.47 -5.83 15.04
N ALA A 363 -8.66 -6.06 13.74
CA ALA A 363 -8.66 -5.01 12.73
C ALA A 363 -9.83 -4.03 12.89
N PRO A 364 -9.65 -2.76 12.49
CA PRO A 364 -10.76 -1.82 12.42
C PRO A 364 -11.78 -2.28 11.39
N THR A 365 -13.02 -1.85 11.50
CA THR A 365 -14.06 -2.11 10.49
C THR A 365 -14.09 -0.97 9.47
N LEU A 366 -14.32 -1.27 8.19
CA LEU A 366 -14.50 -0.23 7.16
C LEU A 366 -15.67 0.70 7.48
N GLN A 367 -16.72 0.17 8.09
CA GLN A 367 -17.86 0.96 8.55
C GLN A 367 -17.44 2.05 9.54
N SER A 368 -16.58 1.73 10.51
CA SER A 368 -16.09 2.72 11.48
C SER A 368 -15.22 3.79 10.81
N ALA A 369 -14.32 3.40 9.91
CA ALA A 369 -13.47 4.34 9.18
C ALA A 369 -14.27 5.30 8.28
N GLN A 370 -15.38 4.81 7.72
CA GLN A 370 -16.30 5.60 6.86
C GLN A 370 -17.39 6.33 7.64
N ALA A 371 -17.48 6.15 8.96
CA ALA A 371 -18.44 6.85 9.81
C ALA A 371 -18.12 8.36 9.87
N LYS A 372 -18.94 9.13 10.59
CA LYS A 372 -18.67 10.54 10.83
C LYS A 372 -17.36 10.69 11.61
N GLN A 373 -16.41 11.43 11.04
CA GLN A 373 -15.10 11.72 11.62
C GLN A 373 -14.99 13.21 11.99
N GLU A 374 -13.85 13.61 12.55
CA GLU A 374 -13.59 15.03 12.85
C GLU A 374 -13.33 15.86 11.59
N HIS A 375 -12.75 15.24 10.55
CA HIS A 375 -12.64 15.77 9.19
C HIS A 375 -13.43 14.95 8.17
N GLU A 376 -14.02 15.66 7.23
CA GLU A 376 -14.68 15.11 6.05
C GLU A 376 -13.64 14.59 5.06
N PRO A 377 -13.90 13.52 4.30
CA PRO A 377 -12.93 13.01 3.33
C PRO A 377 -12.67 14.01 2.21
N LEU A 378 -11.42 14.16 1.77
CA LEU A 378 -11.09 15.02 0.62
C LEU A 378 -11.81 14.59 -0.67
N PHE A 379 -11.93 13.28 -0.89
CA PHE A 379 -12.76 12.70 -1.95
C PHE A 379 -13.84 11.81 -1.38
N ASN A 380 -15.08 11.99 -1.84
CA ASN A 380 -16.17 11.07 -1.48
C ASN A 380 -16.20 9.84 -2.41
N PRO A 381 -17.00 8.79 -2.10
CA PRO A 381 -17.10 7.59 -2.93
C PRO A 381 -17.58 7.82 -4.38
N LYS A 382 -18.10 9.01 -4.70
CA LYS A 382 -18.51 9.42 -6.06
C LYS A 382 -17.40 10.19 -6.80
N ALA A 383 -16.16 10.14 -6.29
CA ALA A 383 -15.02 10.88 -6.82
C ALA A 383 -15.22 12.41 -6.90
N GLN A 384 -16.07 12.97 -6.04
CA GLN A 384 -16.22 14.42 -5.90
C GLN A 384 -15.23 14.92 -4.86
N VAL A 385 -14.72 16.14 -5.05
CA VAL A 385 -13.76 16.77 -4.14
C VAL A 385 -14.46 17.68 -3.15
N ARG A 386 -13.99 17.66 -1.89
CA ARG A 386 -14.38 18.61 -0.83
C ARG A 386 -14.13 20.05 -1.29
N THR A 387 -15.07 20.96 -1.06
CA THR A 387 -14.96 22.37 -1.45
C THR A 387 -15.46 23.32 -0.35
N PRO A 388 -14.68 24.34 0.07
CA PRO A 388 -13.27 24.53 -0.24
C PRO A 388 -12.45 23.34 0.28
N PHE A 389 -11.45 22.87 -0.49
CA PHE A 389 -10.71 21.65 -0.14
C PHE A 389 -9.80 21.86 1.09
N GLU A 390 -9.48 23.12 1.38
CA GLU A 390 -8.70 23.57 2.53
C GLU A 390 -9.49 23.46 3.85
N ASP A 391 -10.82 23.53 3.81
CA ASP A 391 -11.66 23.34 4.98
C ASP A 391 -11.92 21.85 5.19
N ARG A 392 -11.16 21.24 6.10
CA ARG A 392 -11.26 19.82 6.43
C ARG A 392 -12.60 19.41 7.01
N ARG A 393 -13.43 20.36 7.44
CA ARG A 393 -14.76 20.12 8.00
C ARG A 393 -15.89 20.44 7.01
N SER A 394 -15.55 20.88 5.79
CA SER A 394 -16.55 21.17 4.77
C SER A 394 -17.25 19.89 4.34
N THR A 395 -18.57 19.86 4.47
CA THR A 395 -19.44 18.80 3.97
C THR A 395 -19.88 19.02 2.52
N ASN A 396 -19.39 20.08 1.86
CA ASN A 396 -19.74 20.40 0.49
C ASN A 396 -18.78 19.71 -0.48
N TYR A 397 -19.34 19.14 -1.54
CA TYR A 397 -18.59 18.44 -2.58
C TYR A 397 -18.93 18.99 -3.96
N THR A 398 -17.95 19.01 -4.86
CA THR A 398 -18.13 19.41 -6.25
C THR A 398 -17.52 18.39 -7.20
N SER A 399 -18.13 18.26 -8.38
CA SER A 399 -17.57 17.55 -9.54
C SER A 399 -17.03 18.53 -10.59
N VAL A 400 -17.07 19.84 -10.32
CA VAL A 400 -16.67 20.89 -11.27
C VAL A 400 -15.18 21.20 -11.09
N PHE A 401 -14.33 20.35 -11.65
CA PHE A 401 -12.88 20.52 -11.70
C PHE A 401 -12.29 19.71 -12.87
N ASN A 402 -11.02 19.97 -13.18
CA ASN A 402 -10.22 19.05 -14.00
C ASN A 402 -9.05 18.53 -13.13
N TRP A 403 -8.65 17.28 -13.35
CA TRP A 403 -7.67 16.60 -12.50
C TRP A 403 -6.31 17.27 -12.44
N VAL A 404 -5.81 17.78 -13.58
CA VAL A 404 -4.52 18.49 -13.65
C VAL A 404 -4.54 19.76 -12.80
N GLY A 405 -5.58 20.60 -12.97
CA GLY A 405 -5.74 21.82 -12.20
C GLY A 405 -5.95 21.55 -10.71
N LEU A 406 -6.68 20.49 -10.37
CA LEU A 406 -6.86 20.08 -8.98
C LEU A 406 -5.53 19.64 -8.34
N TYR A 407 -4.76 18.80 -9.04
CA TYR A 407 -3.44 18.38 -8.60
C TYR A 407 -2.50 19.56 -8.36
N MET A 408 -2.45 20.54 -9.28
CA MET A 408 -1.62 21.73 -9.10
C MET A 408 -2.05 22.54 -7.86
N LYS A 409 -3.36 22.71 -7.64
CA LYS A 409 -3.87 23.39 -6.43
C LYS A 409 -3.47 22.65 -5.15
N PHE A 410 -3.59 21.33 -5.12
CA PHE A 410 -3.17 20.53 -3.96
C PHE A 410 -1.67 20.65 -3.70
N ARG A 411 -0.86 20.54 -4.75
CA ARG A 411 0.60 20.65 -4.70
C ARG A 411 1.07 22.00 -4.14
N GLU A 412 0.42 23.08 -4.53
CA GLU A 412 0.79 24.42 -4.09
C GLU A 412 0.27 24.74 -2.68
N SER A 413 -0.83 24.11 -2.27
CA SER A 413 -1.52 24.41 -1.02
C SER A 413 -0.68 24.03 0.21
N PRO A 414 -0.59 24.92 1.23
CA PRO A 414 0.11 24.61 2.47
C PRO A 414 -0.63 23.59 3.35
N VAL A 415 -1.93 23.33 3.15
CA VAL A 415 -2.72 22.43 4.03
C VAL A 415 -2.35 20.96 3.91
N PHE A 416 -1.69 20.60 2.81
CA PHE A 416 -1.16 19.27 2.52
C PHE A 416 0.36 19.17 2.76
N LYS A 417 0.97 20.21 3.34
CA LYS A 417 2.38 20.20 3.74
C LYS A 417 2.46 19.88 5.21
N GLU A 418 3.49 19.14 5.58
CA GLU A 418 3.70 18.75 6.96
C GLU A 418 4.11 19.94 7.85
N PRO A 419 3.74 19.92 9.15
CA PRO A 419 2.87 18.94 9.77
C PRO A 419 1.41 19.07 9.30
N ILE A 420 0.81 18.01 8.77
CA ILE A 420 -0.61 17.99 8.40
C ILE A 420 -1.43 17.85 9.68
N ARG A 421 -2.33 18.81 9.93
CA ARG A 421 -3.13 18.91 11.16
C ARG A 421 -4.54 19.32 10.84
N LEU A 422 -5.49 18.84 11.64
CA LEU A 422 -6.92 19.14 11.48
C LEU A 422 -7.23 20.62 11.28
#